data_AF-A0A4R3FXW1-F1
#
_entry.id   AF-A0A4R3FXW1-F1
#
_cell.length_a   1.000
_cell.length_b   1.000
_cell.length_c   1.000
_cell.angle_alpha   90.00
_cell.angle_beta   90.00
_cell.angle_gamma   90.00
#
_symmetry.space_group_name_H-M   'P 1'
#
loop_
_entity.id
_entity.type
_entity.pdbx_description
1 polymer ?
#
loop_
_entity_poly.entity_id
_entity_poly.type
_entity_poly.pdbx_seq_one_letter_code
_entity_poly.pdbx_strand_id
1 'polypeptide(L)' 'MSGPDLLVARWPHRELSIRRLFNRNVDFRTLSEDYEEALRAMWHWQAVGSEPKAEEYSSLAVEIEAEIERMLDLPAGGS' A
#
# COMPACT_ATOMS: atom_id res chain seq x y z
N MET A 1 -7.67 10.84 -1.29
CA MET A 1 -7.07 10.11 -2.43
C MET A 1 -7.72 8.75 -2.49
N SER A 2 -7.82 8.13 -3.67
CA SER A 2 -8.27 6.75 -3.77
C SER A 2 -7.09 5.80 -3.59
N GLY A 3 -7.32 4.56 -3.12
CA GLY A 3 -6.28 3.55 -2.89
C GLY A 3 -5.22 3.43 -4.02
N PRO A 4 -5.57 3.33 -5.31
CA PRO A 4 -4.56 3.20 -6.36
C PRO A 4 -3.75 4.48 -6.59
N ASP A 5 -4.31 5.68 -6.34
CA ASP A 5 -3.57 6.93 -6.51
C ASP A 5 -2.45 7.07 -5.47
N LEU A 6 -2.70 6.58 -4.25
CA LEU A 6 -1.70 6.53 -3.18
C LEU A 6 -0.53 5.61 -3.57
N LEU A 7 -0.81 4.42 -4.12
CA LEU A 7 0.24 3.52 -4.59
C LEU A 7 0.99 4.11 -5.80
N VAL A 8 0.30 4.79 -6.71
CA VAL A 8 0.94 5.47 -7.86
C VAL A 8 1.86 6.60 -7.39
N ALA A 9 1.49 7.34 -6.35
CA ALA A 9 2.37 8.35 -5.76
C ALA A 9 3.62 7.72 -5.13
N ARG A 10 3.50 6.53 -4.54
CA ARG A 10 4.61 5.78 -3.92
C ARG A 10 5.53 5.12 -4.94
N TRP A 11 4.98 4.48 -5.97
CA TRP A 11 5.73 3.82 -7.06
C TRP A 11 5.27 4.32 -8.45
N PRO A 12 5.61 5.56 -8.82
CA PRO A 12 5.13 6.16 -10.08
C PRO A 12 5.60 5.40 -11.32
N HIS A 13 6.80 4.81 -11.27
CA HIS A 13 7.35 3.98 -12.34
C HIS A 13 6.56 2.67 -12.56
N ARG A 14 5.66 2.30 -11.66
CA ARG A 14 4.83 1.08 -11.73
C ARG A 14 3.35 1.37 -11.97
N GLU A 15 2.97 2.59 -12.36
CA GLU A 15 1.57 3.01 -12.51
C GLU A 15 0.72 2.03 -13.32
N LEU A 16 1.21 1.59 -14.49
CA LEU A 16 0.47 0.65 -15.33
C LEU A 16 0.22 -0.69 -14.64
N SER A 17 1.20 -1.22 -13.90
CA SER A 17 1.08 -2.48 -13.16
C SER A 17 0.10 -2.33 -12.01
N ILE A 18 0.20 -1.24 -11.24
CA ILE A 18 -0.70 -0.92 -10.12
C ILE A 18 -2.14 -0.84 -10.62
N ARG A 19 -2.41 -0.03 -11.66
CA ARG A 19 -3.76 0.12 -12.21
C ARG A 19 -4.31 -1.19 -12.76
N ARG A 20 -3.48 -2.04 -13.38
CA ARG A 20 -3.90 -3.35 -13.88
C ARG A 20 -4.25 -4.30 -12.75
N LEU A 21 -3.38 -4.44 -11.75
CA LEU A 21 -3.60 -5.33 -10.61
C LEU A 21 -4.81 -4.88 -9.79
N PHE A 22 -4.93 -3.59 -9.47
CA PHE A 22 -6.07 -3.05 -8.72
C PHE A 22 -7.43 -3.36 -9.36
N ASN A 23 -7.50 -3.35 -10.70
CA ASN A 23 -8.71 -3.67 -11.44
C ASN A 23 -9.00 -5.18 -11.55
N ARG A 24 -7.98 -6.04 -11.45
CA ARG A 24 -8.10 -7.48 -11.79
C ARG A 24 -7.87 -8.43 -10.62
N ASN A 25 -7.25 -7.97 -9.55
CA ASN A 25 -6.84 -8.78 -8.41
C ASN A 25 -7.47 -8.19 -7.14
N VAL A 26 -8.34 -8.98 -6.50
CA VAL A 26 -9.04 -8.58 -5.27
C VAL A 26 -8.08 -8.48 -4.09
N ASP A 27 -7.12 -9.40 -3.97
CA ASP A 27 -6.13 -9.38 -2.88
C ASP A 27 -5.25 -8.14 -2.95
N PHE A 28 -4.85 -7.74 -4.17
CA PHE A 28 -4.11 -6.49 -4.38
C PHE A 28 -4.94 -5.26 -3.97
N ARG A 29 -6.25 -5.28 -4.22
CA ARG A 29 -7.14 -4.19 -3.81
C ARG A 29 -7.26 -4.11 -2.30
N THR A 30 -7.49 -5.23 -1.63
CA THR A 30 -7.53 -5.31 -0.17
C THR A 30 -6.22 -4.81 0.44
N LEU A 31 -5.06 -5.26 -0.07
CA LEU A 31 -3.76 -4.77 0.39
C LEU A 31 -3.57 -3.26 0.17
N SER A 32 -4.11 -2.71 -0.92
CA SER A 32 -4.08 -1.26 -1.17
C SER A 32 -4.90 -0.48 -0.14
N GLU A 33 -6.04 -1.03 0.27
CA GLU A 33 -6.93 -0.46 1.29
C GLU A 33 -6.30 -0.56 2.69
N ASP A 34 -5.70 -1.72 3.03
CA ASP A 34 -4.98 -1.93 4.28
C ASP A 34 -3.78 -0.98 4.42
N TYR A 35 -3.03 -0.77 3.33
CA TYR A 35 -1.94 0.19 3.30
C TYR A 35 -2.42 1.64 3.54
N GLU A 36 -3.52 2.04 2.89
CA GLU A 36 -4.11 3.35 3.10
C GLU A 36 -4.56 3.54 4.56
N GLU A 37 -5.18 2.52 5.16
CA GLU A 37 -5.60 2.56 6.56
C GLU A 37 -4.41 2.65 7.52
N ALA A 38 -3.35 1.87 7.28
CA ALA A 38 -2.12 1.93 8.08
C ALA A 38 -1.47 3.32 8.06
N LEU A 39 -1.37 3.96 6.89
CA LEU A 39 -0.84 5.32 6.79
C LEU A 39 -1.74 6.35 7.50
N ARG A 40 -3.06 6.24 7.36
CA ARG A 40 -4.00 7.13 8.06
C ARG A 40 -3.88 6.99 9.57
N ALA A 41 -3.76 5.76 10.07
CA ALA A 41 -3.57 5.50 11.49
C ALA A 41 -2.22 6.05 11.97
N MET A 42 -1.14 5.83 11.23
CA MET A 42 0.18 6.40 11.51
C MET A 42 0.10 7.92 11.64
N TRP A 43 -0.46 8.62 10.65
CA TRP A 43 -0.60 10.09 10.69
C TRP A 43 -1.48 10.57 11.84
N HIS A 44 -2.55 9.84 12.15
CA HIS A 44 -3.39 10.16 13.31
C HIS A 44 -2.59 10.10 14.62
N TRP A 45 -1.84 9.02 14.85
CA TRP A 45 -1.05 8.84 16.08
C TRP A 45 0.11 9.83 16.18
N GLN A 46 0.74 10.19 15.06
CA GLN A 46 1.72 11.28 15.01
C GLN A 46 1.08 12.62 15.42
N ALA A 47 -0.10 12.93 14.88
CA ALA A 47 -0.77 14.20 15.15
C ALA A 47 -1.21 14.36 16.61
N VAL A 48 -1.57 13.27 17.29
CA VAL A 48 -1.93 13.28 18.72
C VAL A 48 -0.73 13.06 19.65
N GLY A 49 0.49 12.96 19.11
CA GLY A 49 1.73 12.88 19.88
C GLY A 49 2.06 11.49 20.46
N SER A 50 1.48 10.42 19.92
CA SER A 50 1.78 9.05 20.32
C SER A 50 2.82 8.42 19.38
N GLU A 51 4.10 8.64 19.68
CA GLU A 51 5.20 8.06 18.90
C GLU A 51 5.18 6.53 18.84
N PRO A 52 4.95 5.78 19.94
CA PRO A 52 4.96 4.32 19.88
C PRO A 52 3.88 3.74 18.96
N LYS A 53 2.70 4.36 18.95
CA LYS A 53 1.61 3.94 18.06
C LYS A 53 1.90 4.31 16.61
N ALA A 54 2.46 5.50 16.37
CA ALA A 54 2.90 5.88 15.04
C ALA A 54 3.94 4.90 14.47
N GLU A 55 4.91 4.47 15.28
CA GLU A 55 5.94 3.50 14.89
C GLU A 55 5.35 2.11 14.58
N GLU A 56 4.35 1.67 15.35
CA GLU A 56 3.64 0.41 15.12
C GLU A 56 2.97 0.40 13.73
N TYR A 57 2.19 1.44 13.41
CA TYR A 57 1.54 1.55 12.10
C TYR A 57 2.52 1.83 10.96
N SER A 58 3.63 2.53 11.23
CA SER A 58 4.70 2.70 10.25
C SER A 58 5.35 1.35 9.90
N SER A 59 5.56 0.48 10.88
CA SER A 59 6.12 -0.86 10.66
C SER A 59 5.15 -1.73 9.87
N LEU A 60 3.86 -1.70 10.21
CA LEU A 60 2.82 -2.38 9.45
C LEU A 60 2.76 -1.89 8.00
N ALA A 61 2.83 -0.57 7.76
CA ALA A 61 2.84 -0.02 6.41
C ALA A 61 4.04 -0.56 5.60
N VAL A 62 5.23 -0.67 6.20
CA VAL A 62 6.42 -1.26 5.54
C VAL A 62 6.22 -2.74 5.20
N GLU A 63 5.58 -3.51 6.08
CA GLU A 63 5.26 -4.92 5.79
C GLU A 63 4.30 -5.06 4.61
N ILE A 64 3.28 -4.19 4.54
CA ILE A 64 2.33 -4.17 3.43
C ILE A 64 3.02 -3.69 2.14
N GLU A 65 3.90 -2.68 2.20
CA GLU A 65 4.69 -2.23 1.05
C GLU A 65 5.48 -3.39 0.44
N ALA A 66 6.15 -4.19 1.28
CA ALA A 66 6.92 -5.34 0.81
C ALA A 66 6.03 -6.38 0.09
N GLU A 67 4.79 -6.59 0.52
CA GLU A 67 3.86 -7.49 -0.16
C GLU A 67 3.34 -6.92 -1.48
N ILE A 68 3.00 -5.63 -1.49
CA ILE A 68 2.61 -4.91 -2.72
C ILE A 68 3.74 -5.00 -3.76
N GLU A 69 4.99 -4.79 -3.35
CA GLU A 69 6.15 -4.90 -4.23
C GLU A 69 6.32 -6.32 -4.80
N ARG A 70 6.16 -7.36 -3.98
CA ARG A 70 6.16 -8.76 -4.46
C ARG A 70 5.09 -8.98 -5.52
N MET A 71 3.86 -8.51 -5.27
CA MET A 71 2.77 -8.65 -6.25
C MET A 71 3.04 -7.88 -7.55
N LEU A 72 3.72 -6.74 -7.48
CA LEU A 72 4.11 -5.93 -8.64
C LEU A 72 5.27 -6.53 -9.42
N ASP A 73 6.11 -7.34 -8.79
CA ASP A 73 7.23 -8.05 -9.42
C ASP A 73 6.82 -9.40 -10.03
N LEU A 74 5.68 -9.95 -9.62
CA LEU A 74 5.11 -11.13 -10.27
C LEU A 74 4.82 -10.81 -11.74
N PRO A 75 5.34 -11.60 -12.70
CA PRO A 75 5.01 -11.40 -14.10
C PRO A 75 3.49 -11.55 -14.26
N ALA A 76 2.87 -10.56 -14.90
CA ALA A 76 1.45 -10.60 -15.28
C ALA A 76 1.24 -11.68 -16.36
N GLY A 77 1.34 -12.96 -15.99
CA GLY A 77 1.27 -14.11 -16.89
C GLY A 77 2.23 -15.22 -16.51
N GLY A 78 1.79 -16.12 -15.63
CA GLY A 78 2.19 -17.51 -15.71
C GLY A 78 1.22 -18.20 -16.67
N SER A 79 1.73 -18.55 -17.86
CA SER A 79 1.25 -19.46 -18.91
C SER A 79 -0.25 -19.79 -19.03
#